data_AF-A0A0F9GMK2-F1
#
_entry.id   AF-A0A0F9GMK2-F1
#
_cell.length_a   1.000
_cell.length_b   1.000
_cell.length_c   1.000
_cell.angle_alpha   90.00
_cell.angle_beta   90.00
_cell.angle_gamma   90.00
#
_symmetry.space_group_name_H-M   'P 1'
#
loop_
_entity.id
_entity.type
_entity.pdbx_description
1 polymer ?
#
loop_
_entity_poly.entity_id
_entity_poly.type
_entity_poly.pdbx_seq_one_letter_code
_entity_poly.pdbx_strand_id
1 'polypeptide(L)'
;GTDYIDIVIGGMTGLFAVWNVADDTPVFYVNERGDTDIAGDLTVGTLILTDGSITDSSGTIDFGNEVLSTSGKIISTGLEHTGDPDTYFVFGTDQFALYCGGAFMIQALESFINDKVEINPNEADIDFIVNGDTVADLFKIDAGTDSVRMKGGLKILEQAAADGDVAAYGQLWVKNTTPCELWFTDDAGLDTQIV
;
A
#
# COMPACT_ATOMS: atom_id res chain seq x y z
N GLY A 1 -5.86 10.74 -56.86
CA GLY A 1 -4.46 11.12 -56.62
C GLY A 1 -4.37 11.50 -55.18
N THR A 2 -3.43 10.95 -54.43
CA THR A 2 -3.13 11.49 -53.11
C THR A 2 -2.19 12.65 -53.34
N ASP A 3 -2.76 13.84 -53.49
CA ASP A 3 -1.98 15.07 -53.56
C ASP A 3 -1.46 15.34 -52.15
N TYR A 4 -0.26 14.84 -51.85
CA TYR A 4 0.46 15.22 -50.64
C TYR A 4 1.21 16.53 -50.93
N ILE A 5 0.98 17.52 -50.07
CA ILE A 5 1.86 18.69 -50.02
C ILE A 5 2.93 18.34 -48.98
N ASP A 6 4.09 17.91 -49.47
CA ASP A 6 5.26 17.70 -48.61
C ASP A 6 5.83 19.07 -48.23
N ILE A 7 5.71 19.42 -46.96
CA ILE A 7 6.34 20.62 -46.41
C ILE A 7 7.68 20.18 -45.80
N VAL A 8 8.76 20.40 -46.55
CA VAL A 8 10.12 20.11 -46.07
C VAL A 8 10.63 21.30 -45.27
N ILE A 9 10.67 21.15 -43.94
CA ILE A 9 11.24 22.12 -42.99
C ILE A 9 12.77 21.92 -42.93
N GLY A 10 13.46 22.10 -44.06
CA GLY A 10 14.91 21.92 -44.16
C GLY A 10 15.67 23.21 -43.88
N GLY A 11 16.42 23.27 -42.77
CA GLY A 11 17.43 24.31 -42.54
C GLY A 11 16.92 25.67 -42.01
N MET A 12 15.74 25.71 -41.41
CA MET A 12 15.17 26.94 -40.85
C MET A 12 15.73 27.22 -39.44
N THR A 13 16.17 28.44 -39.16
CA THR A 13 16.46 28.91 -37.78
C THR A 13 15.19 29.32 -37.02
N GLY A 14 14.03 28.77 -37.41
CA GLY A 14 12.71 29.18 -36.94
C GLY A 14 11.68 28.07 -37.10
N LEU A 15 10.48 28.31 -36.60
CA LEU A 15 9.39 27.33 -36.51
C LEU A 15 8.46 27.37 -37.73
N PHE A 16 7.88 26.23 -38.08
CA PHE A 16 6.66 26.18 -38.89
C PHE A 16 5.46 26.33 -37.96
N ALA A 17 4.55 27.26 -38.23
CA ALA A 17 3.38 27.48 -37.40
C ALA A 17 2.12 27.80 -38.19
N VAL A 18 1.00 27.40 -37.61
CA VAL A 18 -0.32 27.96 -37.89
C VAL A 18 -0.62 28.99 -36.81
N TRP A 19 -0.87 30.22 -37.22
CA TRP A 19 -1.09 31.35 -36.30
C TRP A 19 -2.57 31.62 -36.10
N ASN A 20 -2.94 31.99 -34.89
CA ASN A 20 -4.18 32.71 -34.69
C ASN A 20 -4.06 34.10 -35.35
N VAL A 21 -5.08 34.53 -36.08
CA VAL A 21 -5.09 35.86 -36.71
C VAL A 21 -5.48 36.95 -35.69
N ALA A 22 -6.10 36.57 -34.56
CA ALA A 22 -6.63 37.48 -33.56
C ALA A 22 -5.61 37.90 -32.49
N ASP A 23 -4.64 37.04 -32.19
CA ASP A 23 -3.50 37.31 -31.33
C ASP A 23 -2.29 36.65 -31.98
N ASP A 24 -1.13 37.28 -31.92
CA ASP A 24 0.10 36.85 -32.60
C ASP A 24 0.73 35.60 -31.91
N THR A 25 -0.09 34.57 -31.68
CA THR A 25 0.30 33.31 -31.04
C THR A 25 0.07 32.12 -31.98
N PRO A 26 1.05 31.21 -32.11
CA PRO A 26 0.86 30.00 -32.88
C PRO A 26 -0.05 29.02 -32.12
N VAL A 27 -1.05 28.45 -32.80
CA VAL A 27 -1.94 27.42 -32.23
C VAL A 27 -1.40 26.01 -32.44
N PHE A 28 -0.55 25.84 -33.44
CA PHE A 28 0.22 24.64 -33.72
C PHE A 28 1.57 25.08 -34.27
N TYR A 29 2.66 24.55 -33.73
CA TYR A 29 3.97 24.74 -34.33
C TYR A 29 4.91 23.56 -34.14
N VAL A 30 5.88 23.47 -35.05
CA VAL A 30 7.02 22.55 -34.96
C VAL A 30 8.29 23.38 -34.95
N ASN A 31 9.11 23.21 -33.91
CA ASN A 31 10.39 23.92 -33.79
C ASN A 31 11.52 23.20 -34.56
N GLU A 32 12.73 23.76 -34.54
CA GLU A 32 13.89 23.21 -35.22
C GLU A 32 14.39 21.87 -34.65
N ARG A 33 13.92 21.48 -33.46
CA ARG A 33 14.21 20.19 -32.83
C ARG A 33 13.17 19.12 -33.17
N GLY A 34 12.08 19.49 -33.83
CA GLY A 34 10.95 18.61 -34.14
C GLY A 34 9.91 18.54 -33.02
N ASP A 35 10.05 19.34 -31.96
CA ASP A 35 9.03 19.40 -30.90
C ASP A 35 7.77 20.01 -31.48
N THR A 36 6.65 19.34 -31.25
CA THR A 36 5.32 19.80 -31.65
C THR A 36 4.60 20.34 -30.44
N ASP A 37 4.10 21.56 -30.55
CA ASP A 37 3.29 22.20 -29.51
C ASP A 37 1.91 22.53 -30.07
N ILE A 38 0.89 22.31 -29.25
CA ILE A 38 -0.52 22.54 -29.52
C ILE A 38 -1.04 23.35 -28.36
N ALA A 39 -1.40 24.61 -28.60
CA ALA A 39 -1.77 25.56 -27.55
C ALA A 39 -3.15 25.27 -26.89
N GLY A 40 -3.81 24.17 -27.24
CA GLY A 40 -5.12 23.78 -26.74
C GLY A 40 -5.27 22.26 -26.63
N ASP A 41 -6.52 21.78 -26.63
CA ASP A 41 -6.82 20.36 -26.40
C ASP A 41 -6.38 19.47 -27.58
N LEU A 42 -5.76 18.34 -27.25
CA LEU A 42 -5.44 17.28 -28.21
C LEU A 42 -6.47 16.15 -28.10
N THR A 43 -7.37 16.03 -29.08
CA THR A 43 -8.22 14.85 -29.24
C THR A 43 -7.60 13.90 -30.26
N VAL A 44 -7.16 12.72 -29.81
CA VAL A 44 -6.67 11.66 -30.69
C VAL A 44 -7.42 10.36 -30.42
N GLY A 45 -7.46 9.47 -31.40
CA GLY A 45 -7.98 8.12 -31.22
C GLY A 45 -7.01 7.27 -30.39
N THR A 46 -6.07 6.62 -31.06
CA THR A 46 -5.02 5.84 -30.40
C THR A 46 -3.73 6.62 -30.38
N LEU A 47 -3.11 6.74 -29.19
CA LEU A 47 -1.74 7.22 -29.03
C LEU A 47 -0.80 6.02 -28.99
N ILE A 48 0.21 6.00 -29.89
CA ILE A 48 1.26 4.98 -29.92
C ILE A 48 2.60 5.66 -29.65
N LEU A 49 3.26 5.27 -28.57
CA LEU A 49 4.59 5.76 -28.19
C LEU A 49 5.60 4.63 -28.40
N THR A 50 6.46 4.76 -29.41
CA THR A 50 7.41 3.71 -29.78
C THR A 50 8.52 3.52 -28.74
N ASP A 51 8.86 4.58 -28.00
CA ASP A 51 9.80 4.55 -26.88
C ASP A 51 9.11 4.29 -25.52
N GLY A 52 7.78 4.36 -25.47
CA GLY A 52 6.97 4.13 -24.28
C GLY A 52 7.12 5.19 -23.18
N SER A 53 7.77 6.32 -23.46
CA SER A 53 8.05 7.34 -22.45
C SER A 53 6.95 8.39 -22.40
N ILE A 54 6.38 8.59 -21.21
CA ILE A 54 5.56 9.76 -20.88
C ILE A 54 6.19 10.34 -19.62
N THR A 55 6.71 11.57 -19.73
CA THR A 55 7.36 12.27 -18.62
C THR A 55 6.73 13.64 -18.48
N ASP A 56 6.46 14.03 -17.25
CA ASP A 56 6.21 15.42 -16.92
C ASP A 56 7.39 15.98 -16.12
N SER A 57 7.74 17.24 -16.38
CA SER A 57 8.91 17.91 -15.80
C SER A 57 8.56 18.92 -14.72
N SER A 58 7.26 19.18 -14.49
CA SER A 58 6.80 20.35 -13.73
C SER A 58 5.67 20.09 -12.72
N GLY A 59 5.17 18.86 -12.61
CA GLY A 59 3.96 18.50 -11.89
C GLY A 59 3.58 17.02 -12.02
N THR A 60 2.35 16.75 -12.47
CA THR A 60 1.73 15.42 -12.47
C THR A 60 1.13 15.08 -13.82
N ILE A 61 1.16 13.80 -14.19
CA ILE A 61 0.31 13.26 -15.25
C ILE A 61 -1.03 12.90 -14.62
N ASP A 62 -2.07 13.66 -14.95
CA ASP A 62 -3.43 13.44 -14.44
C ASP A 62 -4.28 12.71 -15.48
N PHE A 63 -4.93 11.64 -15.03
CA PHE A 63 -5.91 10.87 -15.80
C PHE A 63 -7.33 11.11 -15.29
N GLY A 64 -7.60 12.22 -14.58
CA GLY A 64 -8.93 12.60 -14.14
C GLY A 64 -9.65 11.50 -13.37
N ASN A 65 -10.79 11.04 -13.90
CA ASN A 65 -11.61 9.98 -13.34
C ASN A 65 -11.59 8.70 -14.19
N GLU A 66 -10.55 8.54 -15.01
CA GLU A 66 -10.35 7.40 -15.88
C GLU A 66 -9.74 6.19 -15.15
N VAL A 67 -9.99 5.00 -15.68
CA VAL A 67 -9.38 3.76 -15.19
C VAL A 67 -8.02 3.57 -15.89
N LEU A 68 -6.93 3.53 -15.11
CA LEU A 68 -5.61 3.16 -15.60
C LEU A 68 -5.46 1.63 -15.66
N SER A 69 -5.48 1.06 -16.86
CA SER A 69 -5.23 -0.37 -17.09
C SER A 69 -3.84 -0.56 -17.72
N THR A 70 -2.97 -1.28 -17.03
CA THR A 70 -1.64 -1.66 -17.52
C THR A 70 -1.39 -3.14 -17.22
N SER A 71 -0.73 -3.83 -18.14
CA SER A 71 -0.21 -5.19 -17.91
C SER A 71 1.23 -5.20 -17.39
N GLY A 72 1.88 -4.02 -17.37
CA GLY A 72 3.24 -3.84 -16.87
C GLY A 72 3.29 -3.62 -15.35
N LYS A 73 4.50 -3.29 -14.86
CA LYS A 73 4.70 -2.90 -13.47
C LYS A 73 4.38 -1.43 -13.26
N ILE A 74 3.73 -1.10 -12.15
CA ILE A 74 3.71 0.26 -11.61
C ILE A 74 4.86 0.33 -10.60
N ILE A 75 5.83 1.19 -10.84
CA ILE A 75 6.93 1.48 -9.92
C ILE A 75 6.58 2.82 -9.27
N SER A 76 6.25 2.79 -7.99
CA SER A 76 5.90 3.97 -7.21
C SER A 76 6.55 3.90 -5.84
N THR A 77 6.78 5.07 -5.24
CA THR A 77 7.10 5.18 -3.80
C THR A 77 5.87 4.93 -2.94
N GLY A 78 4.67 5.23 -3.42
CA GLY A 78 3.43 5.04 -2.69
C GLY A 78 2.15 5.27 -3.51
N LEU A 79 1.01 5.01 -2.90
CA LEU A 79 -0.32 5.30 -3.43
C LEU A 79 -1.06 6.14 -2.38
N GLU A 80 -1.29 7.41 -2.68
CA GLU A 80 -1.88 8.37 -1.74
C GLU A 80 -3.35 8.59 -2.03
N HIS A 81 -4.14 8.84 -0.98
CA HIS A 81 -5.52 9.26 -1.15
C HIS A 81 -5.57 10.74 -1.54
N THR A 82 -6.19 11.05 -2.68
CA THR A 82 -6.33 12.44 -3.14
C THR A 82 -7.05 13.29 -2.10
N GLY A 83 -6.41 14.37 -1.66
CA GLY A 83 -6.96 15.30 -0.69
C GLY A 83 -6.79 14.87 0.77
N ASP A 84 -6.12 13.76 1.04
CA ASP A 84 -5.71 13.35 2.39
C ASP A 84 -4.20 13.04 2.43
N PRO A 85 -3.37 13.99 2.90
CA PRO A 85 -1.91 13.85 2.85
C PRO A 85 -1.36 12.82 3.85
N ASP A 86 -2.18 12.29 4.76
CA ASP A 86 -1.71 11.40 5.82
C ASP A 86 -2.27 9.97 5.76
N THR A 87 -2.97 9.65 4.67
CA THR A 87 -3.52 8.33 4.38
C THR A 87 -2.99 7.81 3.04
N TYR A 88 -2.10 6.81 3.11
CA TYR A 88 -1.44 6.27 1.92
C TYR A 88 -0.87 4.87 2.12
N PHE A 89 -0.55 4.25 1.01
CA PHE A 89 0.23 3.03 0.91
C PHE A 89 1.67 3.38 0.54
N VAL A 90 2.69 2.75 1.13
CA VAL A 90 4.09 3.07 0.82
C VAL A 90 4.95 1.84 0.60
N PHE A 91 5.87 2.00 -0.34
CA PHE A 91 7.00 1.10 -0.62
C PHE A 91 8.30 1.86 -0.31
N GLY A 92 8.81 1.69 0.90
CA GLY A 92 10.07 2.27 1.34
C GLY A 92 11.27 1.39 0.99
N THR A 93 12.47 1.83 1.36
CA THR A 93 13.64 0.95 1.42
C THR A 93 13.40 -0.07 2.53
N ASP A 94 13.38 -1.35 2.17
CA ASP A 94 13.22 -2.46 3.12
C ASP A 94 11.92 -2.36 3.97
N GLN A 95 10.93 -1.62 3.46
CA GLN A 95 9.67 -1.36 4.15
C GLN A 95 8.47 -1.41 3.19
N PHE A 96 7.39 -1.97 3.69
CA PHE A 96 6.07 -1.91 3.10
C PHE A 96 5.06 -1.52 4.17
N ALA A 97 4.18 -0.53 3.93
CA ALA A 97 3.26 -0.09 4.99
C ALA A 97 1.93 0.51 4.52
N LEU A 98 0.95 0.41 5.42
CA LEU A 98 -0.31 1.15 5.41
C LEU A 98 -0.23 2.31 6.40
N TYR A 99 -0.41 3.54 5.92
CA TYR A 99 -0.49 4.74 6.74
C TYR A 99 -1.89 5.31 6.73
N CYS A 100 -2.35 5.77 7.89
CA CYS A 100 -3.62 6.46 8.07
C CYS A 100 -3.50 7.44 9.22
N GLY A 101 -3.97 8.67 9.06
CA GLY A 101 -3.93 9.68 10.12
C GLY A 101 -2.50 10.02 10.58
N GLY A 102 -1.51 9.85 9.70
CA GLY A 102 -0.10 10.10 10.00
C GLY A 102 0.60 9.03 10.85
N ALA A 103 -0.07 7.91 11.13
CA ALA A 103 0.49 6.77 11.84
C ALA A 103 0.54 5.53 10.92
N PHE A 104 1.51 4.67 11.20
CA PHE A 104 1.55 3.33 10.62
C PHE A 104 0.47 2.47 11.25
N MET A 105 -0.42 1.91 10.42
CA MET A 105 -1.41 0.95 10.90
C MET A 105 -0.84 -0.47 10.86
N ILE A 106 -0.18 -0.80 9.75
CA ILE A 106 0.52 -2.07 9.53
C ILE A 106 1.80 -1.76 8.76
N GLN A 107 2.91 -2.41 9.13
CA GLN A 107 4.14 -2.38 8.34
C GLN A 107 4.79 -3.75 8.28
N ALA A 108 5.45 -4.05 7.17
CA ALA A 108 6.49 -5.06 7.09
C ALA A 108 7.84 -4.34 7.07
N LEU A 109 8.73 -4.76 7.96
CA LEU A 109 10.10 -4.29 8.02
C LEU A 109 11.04 -5.46 7.79
N GLU A 110 11.93 -5.31 6.82
CA GLU A 110 13.11 -6.14 6.70
C GLU A 110 14.21 -5.57 7.58
N SER A 111 14.73 -6.39 8.48
CA SER A 111 15.87 -6.06 9.34
C SER A 111 16.82 -7.22 9.24
N PHE A 112 18.10 -6.97 8.96
CA PHE A 112 19.15 -7.96 8.65
C PHE A 112 19.24 -9.21 9.56
N ILE A 113 18.52 -9.25 10.68
CA ILE A 113 18.48 -10.34 11.65
C ILE A 113 17.08 -11.00 11.72
N ASN A 114 15.99 -10.22 11.71
CA ASN A 114 14.62 -10.71 11.84
C ASN A 114 13.63 -9.78 11.13
N ASP A 115 13.02 -10.28 10.07
CA ASP A 115 11.93 -9.59 9.38
C ASP A 115 10.64 -9.76 10.16
N LYS A 116 9.82 -8.72 10.18
CA LYS A 116 8.55 -8.73 10.92
C LYS A 116 7.45 -7.98 10.20
N VAL A 117 6.22 -8.45 10.41
CA VAL A 117 5.02 -7.66 10.17
C VAL A 117 4.54 -7.17 11.52
N GLU A 118 4.40 -5.87 11.64
CA GLU A 118 3.92 -5.19 12.84
C GLU A 118 2.57 -4.56 12.55
N ILE A 119 1.66 -4.75 13.50
CA ILE A 119 0.39 -4.03 13.56
C ILE A 119 0.49 -3.11 14.76
N ASN A 120 0.07 -1.85 14.59
CA ASN A 120 0.37 -0.79 15.55
C ASN A 120 1.87 -0.66 15.88
N PRO A 121 2.75 -0.52 14.87
CA PRO A 121 4.15 -0.27 15.16
C PRO A 121 4.34 1.08 15.87
N ASN A 122 5.50 1.24 16.51
CA ASN A 122 5.90 2.44 17.26
C ASN A 122 4.98 2.82 18.43
N GLU A 123 4.22 1.85 18.97
CA GLU A 123 3.37 2.08 20.15
C GLU A 123 2.36 3.21 19.93
N ALA A 124 1.89 3.40 18.69
CA ALA A 124 1.07 4.54 18.26
C ALA A 124 -0.38 4.53 18.82
N ASP A 125 -0.64 3.79 19.91
CA ASP A 125 -1.97 3.53 20.50
C ASP A 125 -3.03 3.07 19.47
N ILE A 126 -2.59 2.32 18.45
CA ILE A 126 -3.50 1.71 17.47
C ILE A 126 -3.89 0.31 17.96
N ASP A 127 -5.18 0.05 18.07
CA ASP A 127 -5.65 -1.28 18.46
C ASP A 127 -5.62 -2.28 17.28
N PHE A 128 -5.33 -3.55 17.55
CA PHE A 128 -5.67 -4.63 16.61
C PHE A 128 -6.97 -5.29 17.04
N ILE A 129 -7.99 -5.19 16.19
CA ILE A 129 -9.34 -5.66 16.52
C ILE A 129 -9.84 -6.59 15.43
N VAL A 130 -10.29 -7.78 15.84
CA VAL A 130 -11.05 -8.73 15.02
C VAL A 130 -12.48 -8.75 15.54
N ASN A 131 -13.41 -8.28 14.71
CA ASN A 131 -14.83 -8.29 14.99
C ASN A 131 -15.46 -9.59 14.48
N GLY A 132 -16.42 -10.14 15.22
CA GLY A 132 -17.32 -11.17 14.72
C GLY A 132 -18.59 -10.56 14.13
N ASP A 133 -19.40 -11.38 13.46
CA ASP A 133 -20.63 -10.95 12.77
C ASP A 133 -21.62 -10.22 13.69
N THR A 134 -21.67 -10.60 14.97
CA THR A 134 -22.59 -10.02 15.97
C THR A 134 -21.88 -9.55 17.24
N VAL A 135 -20.55 -9.68 17.29
CA VAL A 135 -19.75 -9.38 18.49
C VAL A 135 -18.57 -8.51 18.09
N ALA A 136 -18.65 -7.22 18.42
CA ALA A 136 -17.50 -6.33 18.34
C ALA A 136 -16.41 -6.76 19.34
N ASP A 137 -15.15 -6.52 18.95
CA ASP A 137 -13.95 -6.85 19.73
C ASP A 137 -13.89 -8.33 20.14
N LEU A 138 -14.16 -9.23 19.20
CA LEU A 138 -14.15 -10.68 19.48
C LEU A 138 -12.76 -11.14 19.93
N PHE A 139 -11.71 -10.64 19.26
CA PHE A 139 -10.32 -10.70 19.68
C PHE A 139 -9.71 -9.30 19.53
N LYS A 140 -9.13 -8.77 20.61
CA LYS A 140 -8.54 -7.44 20.63
C LYS A 140 -7.17 -7.47 21.29
N ILE A 141 -6.20 -6.83 20.65
CA ILE A 141 -5.01 -6.30 21.32
C ILE A 141 -5.30 -4.83 21.57
N ASP A 142 -5.34 -4.46 22.83
CA ASP A 142 -5.63 -3.10 23.28
C ASP A 142 -4.32 -2.43 23.66
N ALA A 143 -3.91 -1.46 22.86
CA ALA A 143 -2.61 -0.81 23.02
C ALA A 143 -2.59 0.09 24.26
N GLY A 144 -3.67 0.82 24.54
CA GLY A 144 -3.76 1.70 25.71
C GLY A 144 -3.76 0.97 27.06
N THR A 145 -4.08 -0.33 27.09
CA THR A 145 -4.05 -1.15 28.32
C THR A 145 -3.04 -2.29 28.29
N ASP A 146 -2.22 -2.38 27.24
CA ASP A 146 -1.24 -3.46 27.02
C ASP A 146 -1.82 -4.87 27.21
N SER A 147 -3.03 -5.11 26.71
CA SER A 147 -3.77 -6.34 27.00
C SER A 147 -4.29 -7.06 25.76
N VAL A 148 -4.32 -8.39 25.83
CA VAL A 148 -5.05 -9.24 24.88
C VAL A 148 -6.37 -9.63 25.50
N ARG A 149 -7.47 -9.38 24.79
CA ARG A 149 -8.83 -9.63 25.27
C ARG A 149 -9.61 -10.46 24.25
N MET A 150 -10.40 -11.40 24.77
CA MET A 150 -11.32 -12.21 23.98
C MET A 150 -12.70 -12.11 24.59
N LYS A 151 -13.69 -11.68 23.80
CA LYS A 151 -15.08 -11.58 24.27
C LYS A 151 -15.85 -12.90 24.12
N GLY A 152 -15.39 -13.76 23.21
CA GLY A 152 -15.85 -15.14 23.09
C GLY A 152 -15.13 -16.10 24.06
N GLY A 153 -15.54 -17.36 24.08
CA GLY A 153 -14.84 -18.39 24.84
C GLY A 153 -13.53 -18.81 24.16
N LEU A 154 -12.47 -18.99 24.94
CA LEU A 154 -11.22 -19.61 24.49
C LEU A 154 -11.40 -21.13 24.44
N LYS A 155 -11.14 -21.74 23.28
CA LYS A 155 -11.12 -23.20 23.12
C LYS A 155 -9.66 -23.65 23.08
N ILE A 156 -9.29 -24.50 24.03
CA ILE A 156 -7.96 -25.11 24.13
C ILE A 156 -8.13 -26.58 23.80
N LEU A 157 -7.28 -27.10 22.90
CA LEU A 157 -7.29 -28.51 22.55
C LEU A 157 -6.86 -29.36 23.75
N GLU A 158 -7.54 -30.48 23.98
CA GLU A 158 -7.18 -31.43 25.04
C GLU A 158 -5.90 -32.20 24.68
N GLN A 159 -4.99 -32.37 25.63
CA GLN A 159 -3.71 -33.06 25.44
C GLN A 159 -3.36 -33.99 26.61
N ALA A 160 -2.43 -34.93 26.38
CA ALA A 160 -2.07 -35.94 27.39
C ALA A 160 -1.12 -35.41 28.48
N ALA A 161 -0.31 -34.41 28.14
CA ALA A 161 0.65 -33.74 29.00
C ALA A 161 0.87 -32.30 28.50
N ALA A 162 1.47 -31.45 29.33
CA ALA A 162 1.92 -30.12 28.95
C ALA A 162 2.96 -30.17 27.80
N ASP A 163 3.07 -29.07 27.05
CA ASP A 163 4.19 -28.90 26.12
C ASP A 163 5.51 -28.73 26.88
N GLY A 164 6.64 -28.87 26.20
CA GLY A 164 7.96 -28.65 26.81
C GLY A 164 8.07 -27.23 27.39
N ASP A 165 8.67 -27.13 28.58
CA ASP A 165 8.90 -25.85 29.25
C ASP A 165 9.68 -24.86 28.37
N VAL A 166 9.27 -23.59 28.42
CA VAL A 166 9.96 -22.46 27.80
C VAL A 166 10.40 -21.53 28.92
N ALA A 167 11.71 -21.38 29.10
CA ALA A 167 12.28 -20.62 30.20
C ALA A 167 11.62 -19.23 30.36
N ALA A 168 11.18 -18.94 31.59
CA ALA A 168 10.47 -17.71 31.99
C ALA A 168 9.01 -17.58 31.51
N TYR A 169 8.40 -18.65 31.00
CA TYR A 169 6.98 -18.69 30.65
C TYR A 169 6.27 -19.81 31.42
N GLY A 170 5.01 -19.55 31.81
CA GLY A 170 4.07 -20.62 32.21
C GLY A 170 3.07 -20.89 31.10
N GLN A 171 2.37 -22.03 31.16
CA GLN A 171 1.38 -22.43 30.14
C GLN A 171 0.05 -22.83 30.77
N LEU A 172 -1.05 -22.44 30.12
CA LEU A 172 -2.41 -22.89 30.41
C LEU A 172 -2.81 -23.95 29.39
N TRP A 173 -3.27 -25.11 29.86
CA TRP A 173 -3.64 -26.22 28.97
C TRP A 173 -4.77 -27.08 29.53
N VAL A 174 -5.35 -27.94 28.69
CA VAL A 174 -6.44 -28.84 29.07
C VAL A 174 -6.00 -30.29 28.93
N LYS A 175 -6.17 -31.09 29.99
CA LYS A 175 -5.81 -32.51 30.00
C LYS A 175 -6.93 -33.38 29.45
N ASN A 176 -6.57 -34.38 28.65
CA ASN A 176 -7.50 -35.27 27.93
C ASN A 176 -8.14 -36.38 28.80
N THR A 177 -8.37 -36.10 30.08
CA THR A 177 -9.17 -36.94 30.97
C THR A 177 -10.66 -36.83 30.64
N THR A 178 -11.50 -37.67 31.25
CA THR A 178 -12.95 -37.58 31.11
C THR A 178 -13.60 -37.48 32.49
N PRO A 179 -14.16 -36.31 32.89
CA PRO A 179 -14.17 -35.04 32.16
C PRO A 179 -12.77 -34.43 32.01
N CYS A 180 -12.60 -33.53 31.04
CA CYS A 180 -11.35 -32.82 30.86
C CYS A 180 -11.08 -31.87 32.04
N GLU A 181 -9.80 -31.66 32.33
CA GLU A 181 -9.32 -30.90 33.48
C GLU A 181 -8.49 -29.70 32.99
N LEU A 182 -8.55 -28.56 33.67
CA LEU A 182 -7.73 -27.39 33.33
C LEU A 182 -6.45 -27.41 34.16
N TRP A 183 -5.30 -27.22 33.53
CA TRP A 183 -3.98 -27.30 34.16
C TRP A 183 -3.14 -26.06 33.85
N PHE A 184 -2.27 -25.70 34.81
CA PHE A 184 -1.19 -24.73 34.63
C PHE A 184 0.14 -25.42 34.87
N THR A 185 1.11 -25.17 34.01
CA THR A 185 2.50 -25.57 34.23
C THR A 185 3.31 -24.31 34.47
N ASP A 186 4.02 -24.26 35.61
CA ASP A 186 4.86 -23.12 35.96
C ASP A 186 6.18 -23.10 35.17
N ASP A 187 6.97 -22.03 35.36
CA ASP A 187 8.27 -21.81 34.70
C ASP A 187 9.39 -22.72 35.25
N ALA A 188 9.07 -23.62 36.18
CA ALA A 188 9.91 -24.71 36.64
C ALA A 188 9.47 -26.08 36.06
N GLY A 189 8.46 -26.09 35.21
CA GLY A 189 7.90 -27.29 34.59
C GLY A 189 7.02 -28.12 35.53
N LEU A 190 6.52 -27.55 36.65
CA LEU A 190 5.63 -28.25 37.57
C LEU A 190 4.16 -28.08 37.15
N ASP A 191 3.51 -29.21 36.89
CA ASP A 191 2.09 -29.26 36.52
C ASP A 191 1.18 -29.17 37.75
N THR A 192 0.23 -28.23 37.70
CA THR A 192 -0.79 -28.03 38.74
C THR A 192 -2.19 -27.98 38.11
N GLN A 193 -3.10 -28.83 38.59
CA GLN A 193 -4.51 -28.76 38.21
C GLN A 193 -5.17 -27.50 38.80
N ILE A 194 -5.91 -26.77 37.99
CA ILE A 194 -6.65 -25.57 38.39
C ILE A 194 -8.09 -25.94 38.76
N VAL A 195 -8.79 -26.69 37.91
CA VAL A 195 -10.18 -27.16 38.09
C VAL A 195 -10.41 -28.55 37.51
#